data_AF-A0A832C9V5-F1
#
_entry.id   AF-A0A832C9V5-F1
#
_cell.length_a   1.000
_cell.length_b   1.000
_cell.length_c   1.000
_cell.angle_alpha   90.00
_cell.angle_beta   90.00
_cell.angle_gamma   90.00
#
_symmetry.space_group_name_H-M   'P 1'
#
loop_
_entity.id
_entity.type
_entity.pdbx_description
1 polymer ?
#
loop_
_entity_poly.entity_id
_entity_poly.type
_entity_poly.pdbx_seq_one_letter_code
_entity_poly.pdbx_strand_id
1 'polypeptide(L)'
;MRKTFMIKGKLVFHMLSRNLQIKLACLVPTYSIVAYDFETRELGVAVQSRYFSVGSVVPWAEANVGAVATQSFVNVSYGPKGLELLKRGLTAKEVVERLVSDDEGREYRQLGIVDAKGNAASYTGSKCLEWAGSKTGSGYTVQGNILSGENVVKAMAETYENAKGNLAERLVAALEAGENAGGDARGKQSAAMLVVKENAGRGGYGDKFIELRVEDHPDPVDELKRLLRLHRVYYLIDEAELKFTQGSLEAAVSNIEEALKIHPNCDDAYLDLGLIYLRAQKIEDAIKAFKRAVEINPKIIAVIRQIPKLGLVSVREDFVDRL
;
A
#
# COMPACT_ATOMS: atom_id res chain seq x y z
N MET A 1 5.89 76.27 2.73
CA MET A 1 4.81 75.60 1.98
C MET A 1 4.83 74.10 2.28
N ARG A 2 3.94 73.61 3.14
CA ARG A 2 3.10 72.41 2.93
C ARG A 2 2.34 72.10 4.22
N LYS A 3 1.04 71.91 4.02
CA LYS A 3 -0.02 71.83 5.02
C LYS A 3 0.03 70.51 5.79
N THR A 4 -0.23 70.63 7.08
CA THR A 4 -0.74 69.58 7.96
C THR A 4 -2.08 69.08 7.41
N PHE A 5 -2.20 67.77 7.17
CA PHE A 5 -3.48 67.09 7.01
C PHE A 5 -3.49 65.87 7.93
N MET A 6 -4.30 65.95 8.98
CA MET A 6 -4.81 64.78 9.69
C MET A 6 -5.78 64.06 8.76
N ILE A 7 -5.60 62.74 8.58
CA ILE A 7 -6.73 61.85 8.32
C ILE A 7 -6.78 60.84 9.46
N LYS A 8 -7.84 61.00 10.27
CA LYS A 8 -8.37 60.02 11.21
C LYS A 8 -8.70 58.74 10.46
N GLY A 9 -8.21 57.60 10.94
CA GLY A 9 -8.52 56.31 10.32
C GLY A 9 -8.22 55.15 11.26
N LYS A 10 -9.07 55.02 12.29
CA LYS A 10 -9.39 53.79 13.03
C LYS A 10 -8.30 52.71 13.04
N LEU A 11 -7.54 52.71 14.14
CA LEU A 11 -6.99 51.52 14.76
C LEU A 11 -8.14 50.57 15.09
N VAL A 12 -8.60 49.81 14.11
CA VAL A 12 -9.44 48.63 14.30
C VAL A 12 -8.54 47.46 13.92
N PHE A 13 -7.63 47.15 14.83
CA PHE A 13 -7.10 45.80 15.00
C PHE A 13 -8.26 44.95 15.52
N HIS A 14 -9.26 44.71 14.66
CA HIS A 14 -10.25 43.68 14.94
C HIS A 14 -9.50 42.37 14.82
N MET A 15 -9.31 41.72 15.97
CA MET A 15 -9.47 40.29 16.13
C MET A 15 -10.37 39.71 15.04
N LEU A 16 -9.77 39.30 13.92
CA LEU A 16 -10.41 38.51 12.89
C LEU A 16 -9.63 37.21 12.84
N SER A 17 -10.31 36.19 13.39
CA SER A 17 -10.04 34.76 13.26
C SER A 17 -8.60 34.30 13.55
N ARG A 18 -8.38 33.83 14.78
CA ARG A 18 -7.44 32.72 15.07
C ARG A 18 -7.88 31.37 14.45
N ASN A 19 -8.97 31.36 13.69
CA ASN A 19 -9.62 30.17 13.19
C ASN A 19 -9.16 29.88 11.75
N LEU A 20 -8.51 28.74 11.61
CA LEU A 20 -8.26 28.00 10.37
C LEU A 20 -7.35 28.70 9.33
N GLN A 21 -6.04 28.78 9.60
CA GLN A 21 -5.06 28.79 8.51
C GLN A 21 -5.09 27.42 7.82
N ILE A 22 -6.03 27.23 6.88
CA ILE A 22 -5.97 26.13 5.93
C ILE A 22 -4.69 26.35 5.13
N LYS A 23 -3.65 25.58 5.44
CA LYS A 23 -2.41 25.62 4.69
C LYS A 23 -2.71 25.04 3.32
N LEU A 24 -2.73 25.88 2.28
CA LEU A 24 -2.84 25.44 0.88
C LEU A 24 -1.82 24.35 0.53
N ALA A 25 -0.67 24.34 1.22
CA ALA A 25 0.36 23.31 1.12
C ALA A 25 -0.09 21.89 1.53
N CYS A 26 -1.27 21.71 2.13
CA CYS A 26 -1.79 20.41 2.55
C CYS A 26 -2.82 19.82 1.57
N LEU A 27 -3.00 20.41 0.38
CA LEU A 27 -3.87 19.85 -0.65
C LEU A 27 -3.24 18.60 -1.27
N VAL A 28 -3.91 17.45 -1.13
CA VAL A 28 -3.55 16.12 -1.66
C VAL A 28 -4.71 15.59 -2.52
N PRO A 29 -4.76 15.97 -3.81
CA PRO A 29 -5.83 15.56 -4.72
C PRO A 29 -5.59 14.20 -5.30
N THR A 30 -6.62 13.35 -5.28
CA THR A 30 -6.39 11.92 -5.13
C THR A 30 -7.66 11.14 -5.46
N TYR A 31 -7.52 9.92 -5.97
CA TYR A 31 -8.54 8.88 -5.80
C TYR A 31 -7.96 7.68 -5.04
N SER A 32 -8.78 7.08 -4.19
CA SER A 32 -8.38 5.97 -3.34
C SER A 32 -9.55 5.03 -3.06
N ILE A 33 -9.20 3.84 -2.61
CA ILE A 33 -10.12 2.79 -2.16
C ILE A 33 -9.64 2.26 -0.82
N VAL A 34 -10.57 2.06 0.11
CA VAL A 34 -10.34 1.26 1.32
C VAL A 34 -11.27 0.06 1.29
N ALA A 35 -10.80 -1.10 1.75
CA ALA A 35 -11.57 -2.31 1.67
C ALA A 35 -11.21 -3.36 2.73
N TYR A 36 -12.20 -4.20 3.02
CA TYR A 36 -12.13 -5.40 3.83
C TYR A 36 -12.49 -6.60 2.97
N ASP A 37 -11.72 -7.66 3.08
CA ASP A 37 -11.97 -8.94 2.41
C ASP A 37 -12.67 -9.92 3.37
N PHE A 38 -13.91 -10.31 3.05
CA PHE A 38 -14.71 -11.16 3.95
C PHE A 38 -14.19 -12.60 4.09
N GLU A 39 -13.43 -13.10 3.11
CA GLU A 39 -12.92 -14.48 3.11
C GLU A 39 -11.62 -14.57 3.90
N THR A 40 -10.69 -13.65 3.62
CA THR A 40 -9.33 -13.66 4.18
C THR A 40 -9.16 -12.78 5.40
N ARG A 41 -10.14 -11.90 5.67
CA ARG A 41 -10.12 -10.85 6.71
C ARG A 41 -9.02 -9.81 6.54
N GLU A 42 -8.48 -9.71 5.33
CA GLU A 42 -7.49 -8.69 4.97
C GLU A 42 -8.14 -7.31 4.95
N LEU A 43 -7.39 -6.31 5.38
CA LEU A 43 -7.76 -4.90 5.33
C LEU A 43 -6.77 -4.18 4.44
N GLY A 44 -7.24 -3.28 3.58
CA GLY A 44 -6.36 -2.61 2.65
C GLY A 44 -6.80 -1.23 2.21
N VAL A 45 -5.80 -0.45 1.80
CA VAL A 45 -5.94 0.86 1.20
C VAL A 45 -5.07 0.91 -0.05
N ALA A 46 -5.61 1.44 -1.14
CA ALA A 46 -4.83 1.79 -2.32
C ALA A 46 -5.17 3.19 -2.80
N VAL A 47 -4.18 3.89 -3.34
CA VAL A 47 -4.27 5.30 -3.68
C VAL A 47 -3.42 5.66 -4.89
N GLN A 48 -3.88 6.62 -5.69
CA GLN A 48 -3.10 7.28 -6.74
C GLN A 48 -3.31 8.80 -6.67
N SER A 49 -2.26 9.57 -6.98
CA SER A 49 -2.34 11.03 -7.01
C SER A 49 -1.31 11.69 -7.96
N ARG A 50 -1.64 12.88 -8.50
CA ARG A 50 -0.64 13.87 -8.96
C ARG A 50 -0.04 14.63 -7.76
N TYR A 51 0.61 13.89 -6.87
CA TYR A 51 1.31 14.39 -5.68
C TYR A 51 2.56 13.53 -5.48
N PHE A 52 3.66 14.10 -5.00
CA PHE A 52 4.86 13.33 -4.69
C PHE A 52 4.64 12.51 -3.42
N SER A 53 4.89 11.21 -3.47
CA SER A 53 4.87 10.35 -2.28
C SER A 53 3.54 10.27 -1.50
N VAL A 54 2.44 10.03 -2.21
CA VAL A 54 1.09 9.94 -1.60
C VAL A 54 0.97 8.83 -0.54
N GLY A 55 1.79 7.78 -0.64
CA GLY A 55 1.79 6.63 0.27
C GLY A 55 2.19 6.95 1.71
N SER A 56 2.88 8.07 1.94
CA SER A 56 3.23 8.52 3.30
C SER A 56 2.10 9.28 4.02
N VAL A 57 1.01 9.58 3.31
CA VAL A 57 -0.02 10.52 3.75
C VAL A 57 -1.39 9.85 3.86
N VAL A 58 -1.83 9.22 2.77
CA VAL A 58 -3.22 8.78 2.62
C VAL A 58 -3.52 7.43 3.27
N PRO A 59 -2.73 6.36 3.05
CA PRO A 59 -3.11 5.01 3.49
C PRO A 59 -2.72 4.72 4.94
N TRP A 60 -3.69 4.24 5.71
CA TRP A 60 -3.50 3.75 7.08
C TRP A 60 -4.29 2.45 7.26
N ALA A 61 -3.71 1.45 7.90
CA ALA A 61 -4.42 0.22 8.24
C ALA A 61 -3.77 -0.49 9.42
N GLU A 62 -4.57 -1.20 10.19
CA GLU A 62 -4.14 -2.07 11.29
C GLU A 62 -4.94 -3.37 11.22
N ALA A 63 -4.24 -4.51 11.26
CA ALA A 63 -4.87 -5.82 11.16
C ALA A 63 -5.86 -6.03 12.31
N ASN A 64 -6.98 -6.71 12.02
CA ASN A 64 -8.09 -6.91 12.97
C ASN A 64 -8.74 -5.62 13.51
N VAL A 65 -8.40 -4.43 12.99
CA VAL A 65 -8.94 -3.13 13.43
C VAL A 65 -9.69 -2.42 12.31
N GLY A 66 -8.99 -2.05 11.23
CA GLY A 66 -9.60 -1.39 10.08
C GLY A 66 -8.60 -0.73 9.14
N ALA A 67 -9.12 0.01 8.16
CA ALA A 67 -8.34 0.75 7.17
C ALA A 67 -8.96 2.13 6.90
N VAL A 68 -8.11 3.13 6.71
CA VAL A 68 -8.47 4.56 6.61
C VAL A 68 -7.69 5.21 5.45
N ALA A 69 -8.40 5.95 4.61
CA ALA A 69 -7.84 6.84 3.61
C ALA A 69 -8.24 8.28 3.93
N THR A 70 -7.27 9.15 4.25
CA THR A 70 -7.51 10.59 4.47
C THR A 70 -6.83 11.43 3.39
N GLN A 71 -7.59 12.31 2.73
CA GLN A 71 -7.12 13.04 1.54
C GLN A 71 -7.83 14.41 1.37
N SER A 72 -7.65 15.04 0.20
CA SER A 72 -8.04 16.43 -0.10
C SER A 72 -7.15 17.40 0.69
N PHE A 73 -7.67 18.43 1.36
CA PHE A 73 -6.88 19.17 2.33
C PHE A 73 -6.64 18.28 3.54
N VAL A 74 -5.58 17.48 3.49
CA VAL A 74 -5.43 16.33 4.38
C VAL A 74 -5.24 16.75 5.83
N ASN A 75 -5.87 15.99 6.73
CA ASN A 75 -5.56 16.00 8.15
C ASN A 75 -5.00 14.62 8.50
N VAL A 76 -3.68 14.48 8.45
CA VAL A 76 -2.99 13.19 8.62
C VAL A 76 -3.33 12.52 9.96
N SER A 77 -3.76 13.29 10.97
CA SER A 77 -4.17 12.72 12.25
C SER A 77 -5.45 11.85 12.17
N TYR A 78 -6.25 11.95 11.11
CA TYR A 78 -7.42 11.09 10.89
C TYR A 78 -7.06 9.61 10.79
N GLY A 79 -5.91 9.28 10.20
CA GLY A 79 -5.43 7.90 10.08
C GLY A 79 -5.28 7.21 11.44
N PRO A 80 -4.29 7.59 12.28
CA PRO A 80 -4.07 6.94 13.57
C PRO A 80 -5.22 7.14 14.56
N LYS A 81 -5.90 8.30 14.57
CA LYS A 81 -7.07 8.49 15.45
C LYS A 81 -8.25 7.62 15.03
N GLY A 82 -8.48 7.46 13.72
CA GLY A 82 -9.53 6.60 13.20
C GLY A 82 -9.32 5.15 13.59
N LEU A 83 -8.10 4.63 13.41
CA LEU A 83 -7.74 3.28 13.84
C LEU A 83 -7.91 3.08 15.35
N GLU A 84 -7.49 4.05 16.18
CA GLU A 84 -7.68 4.00 17.63
C GLU A 84 -9.16 3.96 18.03
N LEU A 85 -10.03 4.70 17.34
CA LEU A 85 -11.47 4.67 17.61
C LEU A 85 -12.10 3.34 17.18
N LEU A 86 -11.71 2.79 16.03
CA LEU A 86 -12.13 1.46 15.59
C LEU A 86 -11.70 0.38 16.60
N LYS A 87 -10.47 0.48 17.13
CA LYS A 87 -9.93 -0.41 18.15
C LYS A 87 -10.74 -0.38 19.45
N ARG A 88 -11.37 0.74 19.77
CA ARG A 88 -12.31 0.90 20.89
C ARG A 88 -13.71 0.35 20.61
N GLY A 89 -13.93 -0.20 19.41
CA GLY A 89 -15.17 -0.87 19.03
C GLY A 89 -16.19 0.01 18.32
N LEU A 90 -15.85 1.25 17.97
CA LEU A 90 -16.73 2.09 17.14
C LEU A 90 -16.81 1.52 15.73
N THR A 91 -17.97 1.67 15.10
CA THR A 91 -18.18 1.36 13.69
C THR A 91 -17.50 2.40 12.79
N ALA A 92 -17.21 2.02 11.55
CA ALA A 92 -16.71 2.95 10.53
C ALA A 92 -17.51 4.27 10.46
N LYS A 93 -18.85 4.20 10.53
CA LYS A 93 -19.73 5.37 10.50
C LYS A 93 -19.54 6.29 11.71
N GLU A 94 -19.55 5.73 12.92
CA GLU A 94 -19.35 6.50 14.16
C GLU A 94 -17.96 7.16 14.20
N VAL A 95 -16.94 6.48 13.66
CA VAL A 95 -15.60 7.05 13.53
C VAL A 95 -15.59 8.24 12.56
N VAL A 96 -16.24 8.14 11.40
CA VAL A 96 -16.38 9.29 10.49
C VAL A 96 -17.06 10.45 11.21
N GLU A 97 -18.22 10.21 11.84
CA GLU A 97 -18.98 11.24 12.55
C GLU A 97 -18.11 11.93 13.61
N ARG A 98 -17.33 11.17 14.39
CA ARG A 98 -16.48 11.70 15.44
C ARG A 98 -15.29 12.51 14.93
N LEU A 99 -14.56 11.98 13.93
CA LEU A 99 -13.42 12.69 13.35
C LEU A 99 -13.86 14.00 12.67
N VAL A 100 -14.99 13.96 11.97
CA VAL A 100 -15.56 15.11 11.27
C VAL A 100 -16.13 16.12 12.26
N SER A 101 -16.80 15.70 13.34
CA SER A 101 -17.33 16.61 14.37
C SER A 101 -16.24 17.42 15.06
N ASP A 102 -15.07 16.83 15.23
CA ASP A 102 -13.95 17.40 15.99
C ASP A 102 -13.00 18.27 15.11
N ASP A 103 -13.22 18.34 13.79
CA ASP A 103 -12.39 19.14 12.85
C ASP A 103 -13.11 20.40 12.36
N GLU A 104 -12.64 21.58 12.74
CA GLU A 104 -13.16 22.86 12.24
C GLU A 104 -13.00 23.01 10.72
N GLY A 105 -12.01 22.34 10.12
CA GLY A 105 -11.75 22.31 8.68
C GLY A 105 -12.45 21.19 7.93
N ARG A 106 -13.42 20.50 8.54
CA ARG A 106 -14.15 19.35 7.97
C ARG A 106 -14.62 19.55 6.53
N GLU A 107 -15.11 20.75 6.18
CA GLU A 107 -15.65 21.04 4.84
C GLU A 107 -14.61 20.84 3.72
N TYR A 108 -13.31 20.83 4.04
CA TYR A 108 -12.22 20.64 3.07
C TYR A 108 -11.63 19.23 3.09
N ARG A 109 -12.09 18.36 3.99
CA ARG A 109 -11.55 17.01 4.18
C ARG A 109 -12.28 16.00 3.31
N GLN A 110 -11.57 14.95 2.95
CA GLN A 110 -12.17 13.74 2.41
C GLN A 110 -11.61 12.52 3.15
N LEU A 111 -12.49 11.57 3.48
CA LEU A 111 -12.20 10.41 4.31
C LEU A 111 -12.94 9.18 3.78
N GLY A 112 -12.25 8.06 3.67
CA GLY A 112 -12.84 6.73 3.51
C GLY A 112 -12.36 5.82 4.65
N ILE A 113 -13.24 4.99 5.20
CA ILE A 113 -12.90 4.07 6.28
C ILE A 113 -13.69 2.76 6.16
N VAL A 114 -13.04 1.65 6.49
CA VAL A 114 -13.65 0.34 6.73
C VAL A 114 -13.19 -0.19 8.08
N ASP A 115 -14.09 -0.83 8.82
CA ASP A 115 -13.76 -1.54 10.05
C ASP A 115 -13.50 -3.04 9.80
N ALA A 116 -12.94 -3.74 10.78
CA ALA A 116 -12.64 -5.17 10.70
C ALA A 116 -13.87 -6.09 10.65
N LYS A 117 -15.08 -5.54 10.60
CA LYS A 117 -16.33 -6.28 10.35
C LYS A 117 -16.87 -6.03 8.94
N GLY A 118 -16.17 -5.21 8.14
CA GLY A 118 -16.57 -4.84 6.79
C GLY A 118 -17.63 -3.73 6.73
N ASN A 119 -17.93 -3.02 7.83
CA ASN A 119 -18.73 -1.80 7.71
C ASN A 119 -17.86 -0.71 7.09
N ALA A 120 -18.40 -0.02 6.09
CA ALA A 120 -17.70 1.02 5.37
C ALA A 120 -18.43 2.37 5.50
N ALA A 121 -17.67 3.46 5.57
CA ALA A 121 -18.20 4.81 5.58
C ALA A 121 -17.24 5.78 4.90
N SER A 122 -17.79 6.85 4.33
CA SER A 122 -17.01 7.90 3.68
C SER A 122 -17.56 9.27 4.01
N TYR A 123 -16.73 10.29 3.92
CA TYR A 123 -17.12 11.69 4.03
C TYR A 123 -16.40 12.51 2.96
N THR A 124 -17.15 13.36 2.26
CA THR A 124 -16.62 14.36 1.32
C THR A 124 -17.13 15.72 1.78
N GLY A 125 -16.23 16.58 2.24
CA GLY A 125 -16.59 17.93 2.67
C GLY A 125 -17.09 18.80 1.50
N SER A 126 -18.02 19.71 1.79
CA SER A 126 -18.70 20.58 0.83
C SER A 126 -17.78 21.54 0.06
N LYS A 127 -16.52 21.70 0.49
CA LYS A 127 -15.50 22.56 -0.12
C LYS A 127 -14.32 21.76 -0.69
N CYS A 128 -14.45 20.44 -0.84
CA CYS A 128 -13.53 19.67 -1.66
C CYS A 128 -13.61 20.14 -3.11
N LEU A 129 -12.45 20.26 -3.76
CA LEU A 129 -12.38 20.76 -5.14
C LEU A 129 -12.99 19.74 -6.11
N GLU A 130 -13.87 20.24 -6.97
CA GLU A 130 -14.62 19.42 -7.92
C GLU A 130 -13.74 18.85 -9.06
N TRP A 131 -14.08 17.70 -9.63
CA TRP A 131 -15.14 16.81 -9.17
C TRP A 131 -14.72 16.05 -7.90
N ALA A 132 -15.58 15.99 -6.89
CA ALA A 132 -15.32 15.28 -5.64
C ALA A 132 -16.54 14.49 -5.17
N GLY A 133 -16.30 13.25 -4.74
CA GLY A 133 -17.36 12.37 -4.26
C GLY A 133 -16.84 11.00 -3.86
N SER A 134 -17.77 10.10 -3.53
CA SER A 134 -17.48 8.74 -3.13
C SER A 134 -18.59 7.77 -3.52
N LYS A 135 -18.27 6.47 -3.51
CA LYS A 135 -19.21 5.36 -3.63
C LYS A 135 -18.83 4.30 -2.60
N THR A 136 -19.80 3.92 -1.79
CA THR A 136 -19.64 2.94 -0.71
C THR A 136 -20.45 1.70 -1.03
N GLY A 137 -19.84 0.53 -0.88
CA GLY A 137 -20.48 -0.76 -1.07
C GLY A 137 -20.18 -1.72 0.08
N SER A 138 -20.47 -3.01 -0.12
CA SER A 138 -20.24 -4.02 0.91
C SER A 138 -18.74 -4.24 1.16
N GLY A 139 -18.25 -3.88 2.34
CA GLY A 139 -16.84 -4.05 2.70
C GLY A 139 -15.87 -3.09 2.04
N TYR A 140 -16.33 -2.01 1.38
CA TYR A 140 -15.41 -1.05 0.76
C TYR A 140 -16.00 0.36 0.60
N THR A 141 -15.13 1.35 0.44
CA THR A 141 -15.51 2.64 -0.12
C THR A 141 -14.41 3.19 -1.03
N VAL A 142 -14.84 3.84 -2.11
CA VAL A 142 -14.01 4.56 -3.08
C VAL A 142 -14.33 6.04 -2.96
N GLN A 143 -13.29 6.88 -2.96
CA GLN A 143 -13.44 8.32 -2.89
C GLN A 143 -12.39 9.03 -3.75
N GLY A 144 -12.73 10.22 -4.23
CA GLY A 144 -11.74 11.09 -4.87
C GLY A 144 -12.14 12.54 -4.94
N ASN A 145 -11.17 13.41 -5.17
CA ASN A 145 -11.31 14.85 -5.33
C ASN A 145 -10.36 15.37 -6.43
N ILE A 146 -10.75 16.45 -7.10
CA ILE A 146 -10.11 16.93 -8.35
C ILE A 146 -10.08 15.81 -9.40
N LEU A 147 -11.16 15.04 -9.50
CA LEU A 147 -11.27 14.00 -10.54
C LEU A 147 -11.72 14.63 -11.85
N SER A 148 -11.41 13.94 -12.95
CA SER A 148 -11.93 14.28 -14.28
C SER A 148 -13.46 14.20 -14.35
N GLY A 149 -14.09 13.40 -13.48
CA GLY A 149 -15.55 13.29 -13.36
C GLY A 149 -16.01 12.16 -12.43
N GLU A 150 -17.33 12.06 -12.25
CA GLU A 150 -17.97 11.01 -11.43
C GLU A 150 -17.69 9.60 -11.93
N ASN A 151 -17.49 9.45 -13.24
CA ASN A 151 -17.20 8.19 -13.91
C ASN A 151 -15.95 7.49 -13.33
N VAL A 152 -14.99 8.24 -12.77
CA VAL A 152 -13.81 7.68 -12.10
C VAL A 152 -14.23 6.82 -10.90
N VAL A 153 -14.99 7.38 -9.96
CA VAL A 153 -15.44 6.64 -8.76
C VAL A 153 -16.38 5.50 -9.13
N LYS A 154 -17.24 5.68 -10.15
CA LYS A 154 -18.12 4.62 -10.67
C LYS A 154 -17.32 3.44 -11.21
N ALA A 155 -16.36 3.70 -12.10
CA ALA A 155 -15.53 2.66 -12.72
C ALA A 155 -14.69 1.88 -11.69
N MET A 156 -14.10 2.59 -10.72
CA MET A 156 -13.35 1.96 -9.61
C MET A 156 -14.23 1.00 -8.81
N ALA A 157 -15.41 1.45 -8.39
CA ALA A 157 -16.34 0.67 -7.58
C ALA A 157 -16.87 -0.56 -8.34
N GLU A 158 -17.32 -0.38 -9.58
CA GLU A 158 -17.83 -1.47 -10.43
C GLU A 158 -16.74 -2.50 -10.71
N THR A 159 -15.50 -2.05 -10.95
CA THR A 159 -14.37 -2.96 -11.15
C THR A 159 -14.06 -3.74 -9.89
N TYR A 160 -13.99 -3.08 -8.73
CA TYR A 160 -13.71 -3.75 -7.45
C TYR A 160 -14.75 -4.83 -7.11
N GLU A 161 -16.03 -4.56 -7.36
CA GLU A 161 -17.15 -5.49 -7.13
C GLU A 161 -17.08 -6.75 -8.02
N ASN A 162 -16.57 -6.62 -9.24
CA ASN A 162 -16.53 -7.70 -10.22
C ASN A 162 -15.17 -8.41 -10.32
N ALA A 163 -14.11 -7.77 -9.84
CA ALA A 163 -12.75 -8.29 -9.90
C ALA A 163 -12.61 -9.62 -9.14
N LYS A 164 -11.73 -10.48 -9.65
CA LYS A 164 -11.36 -11.76 -9.04
C LYS A 164 -9.93 -11.66 -8.50
N GLY A 165 -9.57 -12.60 -7.65
CA GLY A 165 -8.26 -12.63 -7.02
C GLY A 165 -8.27 -12.11 -5.59
N ASN A 166 -7.09 -12.01 -4.99
CA ASN A 166 -6.92 -11.56 -3.61
C ASN A 166 -7.21 -10.05 -3.45
N LEU A 167 -7.27 -9.57 -2.21
CA LEU A 167 -7.59 -8.17 -1.93
C LEU A 167 -6.68 -7.19 -2.69
N ALA A 168 -5.36 -7.42 -2.69
CA ALA A 168 -4.40 -6.53 -3.34
C ALA A 168 -4.62 -6.43 -4.86
N GLU A 169 -4.90 -7.54 -5.53
CA GLU A 169 -5.21 -7.57 -6.96
C GLU A 169 -6.48 -6.77 -7.27
N ARG A 170 -7.53 -6.92 -6.44
CA ARG A 170 -8.79 -6.19 -6.61
C ARG A 170 -8.61 -4.69 -6.34
N LEU A 171 -7.80 -4.31 -5.34
CA LEU A 171 -7.47 -2.92 -5.04
C LEU A 171 -6.75 -2.24 -6.21
N VAL A 172 -5.75 -2.91 -6.79
CA VAL A 172 -4.99 -2.38 -7.92
C VAL A 172 -5.84 -2.33 -9.19
N ALA A 173 -6.70 -3.32 -9.43
CA ALA A 173 -7.65 -3.29 -10.54
C ALA A 173 -8.61 -2.09 -10.43
N ALA A 174 -9.06 -1.76 -9.22
CA ALA A 174 -9.86 -0.56 -8.99
C ALA A 174 -9.08 0.72 -9.34
N LEU A 175 -7.83 0.86 -8.90
CA LEU A 175 -7.00 2.03 -9.26
C LEU A 175 -6.80 2.19 -10.76
N GLU A 176 -6.56 1.08 -11.47
CA GLU A 176 -6.39 1.06 -12.92
C GLU A 176 -7.68 1.48 -13.64
N ALA A 177 -8.84 0.99 -13.19
CA ALA A 177 -10.13 1.43 -13.73
C ALA A 177 -10.37 2.93 -13.50
N GLY A 178 -9.98 3.45 -12.33
CA GLY A 178 -10.01 4.87 -12.04
C GLY A 178 -9.13 5.69 -12.98
N GLU A 179 -7.88 5.24 -13.23
CA GLU A 179 -6.96 5.89 -14.17
C GLU A 179 -7.53 5.91 -15.59
N ASN A 180 -8.05 4.78 -16.07
CA ASN A 180 -8.65 4.64 -17.40
C ASN A 180 -9.92 5.47 -17.59
N ALA A 181 -10.66 5.74 -16.51
CA ALA A 181 -11.80 6.64 -16.51
C ALA A 181 -11.39 8.13 -16.43
N GLY A 182 -10.10 8.43 -16.38
CA GLY A 182 -9.53 9.78 -16.42
C GLY A 182 -8.88 10.24 -15.11
N GLY A 183 -9.05 9.48 -14.02
CA GLY A 183 -8.32 9.66 -12.76
C GLY A 183 -8.36 11.06 -12.16
N ASP A 184 -7.22 11.46 -11.60
CA ASP A 184 -6.94 12.82 -11.14
C ASP A 184 -6.80 13.75 -12.35
N ALA A 185 -7.58 14.83 -12.39
CA ALA A 185 -7.64 15.74 -13.54
C ALA A 185 -6.31 16.45 -13.84
N ARG A 186 -5.35 16.41 -12.91
CA ARG A 186 -4.01 16.99 -13.06
C ARG A 186 -3.00 15.99 -13.65
N GLY A 187 -3.40 14.73 -13.83
CA GLY A 187 -2.56 13.63 -14.31
C GLY A 187 -2.11 12.70 -13.20
N LYS A 188 -0.96 12.05 -13.38
CA LYS A 188 -0.46 11.00 -12.49
C LYS A 188 1.00 11.22 -12.07
N GLN A 189 1.34 10.77 -10.86
CA GLN A 189 2.71 10.87 -10.34
C GLN A 189 3.07 9.78 -9.33
N SER A 190 2.23 9.53 -8.33
CA SER A 190 2.52 8.52 -7.30
C SER A 190 1.32 7.61 -7.07
N ALA A 191 1.60 6.42 -6.54
CA ALA A 191 0.62 5.46 -6.11
C ALA A 191 1.16 4.64 -4.94
N ALA A 192 0.26 4.12 -4.10
CA ALA A 192 0.64 3.28 -2.99
C ALA A 192 -0.46 2.28 -2.64
N MET A 193 -0.06 1.20 -1.99
CA MET A 193 -0.96 0.21 -1.43
C MET A 193 -0.42 -0.29 -0.09
N LEU A 194 -1.33 -0.42 0.87
CA LEU A 194 -1.10 -1.04 2.16
C LEU A 194 -2.18 -2.11 2.36
N VAL A 195 -1.77 -3.36 2.56
CA VAL A 195 -2.65 -4.47 2.97
C VAL A 195 -2.08 -5.06 4.25
N VAL A 196 -2.97 -5.25 5.24
CA VAL A 196 -2.61 -5.77 6.56
C VAL A 196 -3.42 -7.01 6.88
N LYS A 197 -2.76 -7.94 7.56
CA LYS A 197 -3.31 -9.19 8.08
C LYS A 197 -2.43 -9.68 9.21
N GLU A 198 -3.06 -10.16 10.27
CA GLU A 198 -2.36 -10.61 11.47
C GLU A 198 -1.30 -11.66 11.13
N ASN A 199 -0.07 -11.42 11.59
CA ASN A 199 1.11 -12.29 11.39
C ASN A 199 1.44 -12.60 9.91
N ALA A 200 0.96 -11.80 8.96
CA ALA A 200 1.23 -11.99 7.53
C ALA A 200 2.41 -11.15 7.01
N GLY A 201 3.06 -10.39 7.87
CA GLY A 201 4.29 -9.68 7.54
C GLY A 201 5.44 -10.62 7.21
N ARG A 202 6.52 -10.06 6.67
CA ARG A 202 7.68 -10.84 6.22
C ARG A 202 8.22 -11.74 7.34
N GLY A 203 8.32 -13.04 7.06
CA GLY A 203 8.75 -14.05 8.03
C GLY A 203 7.83 -14.23 9.25
N GLY A 204 6.58 -13.74 9.18
CA GLY A 204 5.65 -13.69 10.30
C GLY A 204 5.93 -12.56 11.30
N TYR A 205 6.90 -11.69 11.03
CA TYR A 205 7.27 -10.58 11.92
C TYR A 205 6.42 -9.34 11.64
N GLY A 206 5.17 -9.38 12.08
CA GLY A 206 4.22 -8.26 12.07
C GLY A 206 3.04 -8.46 11.11
N ASP A 207 2.26 -7.39 10.94
CA ASP A 207 0.93 -7.49 10.31
C ASP A 207 0.85 -6.85 8.92
N LYS A 208 1.93 -6.22 8.46
CA LYS A 208 1.99 -5.58 7.14
C LYS A 208 2.23 -6.64 6.07
N PHE A 209 1.14 -7.17 5.53
CA PHE A 209 1.20 -8.19 4.49
C PHE A 209 1.81 -7.63 3.18
N ILE A 210 1.32 -6.46 2.75
CA ILE A 210 1.82 -5.78 1.55
C ILE A 210 1.95 -4.28 1.86
N GLU A 211 3.13 -3.71 1.65
CA GLU A 211 3.34 -2.26 1.66
C GLU A 211 4.19 -1.89 0.44
N LEU A 212 3.54 -1.32 -0.58
CA LEU A 212 4.16 -0.95 -1.84
C LEU A 212 3.94 0.54 -2.10
N ARG A 213 5.00 1.23 -2.53
CA ARG A 213 4.97 2.67 -2.80
C ARG A 213 5.71 2.96 -4.10
N VAL A 214 5.06 3.75 -4.95
CA VAL A 214 5.63 4.39 -6.12
C VAL A 214 5.61 5.88 -5.85
N GLU A 215 6.74 6.43 -5.41
CA GLU A 215 6.80 7.80 -4.89
C GLU A 215 6.77 8.86 -6.01
N ASP A 216 7.32 8.53 -7.18
CA ASP A 216 7.35 9.34 -8.39
C ASP A 216 7.56 8.44 -9.62
N HIS A 217 6.60 8.39 -10.53
CA HIS A 217 6.67 7.65 -11.78
C HIS A 217 5.67 8.24 -12.80
N PRO A 218 5.98 8.26 -14.11
CA PRO A 218 5.03 8.69 -15.13
C PRO A 218 3.78 7.79 -15.19
N ASP A 219 3.92 6.51 -14.84
CA ASP A 219 2.84 5.50 -14.86
C ASP A 219 2.76 4.77 -13.51
N PRO A 220 2.31 5.43 -12.42
CA PRO A 220 2.48 4.91 -11.07
C PRO A 220 1.58 3.70 -10.77
N VAL A 221 0.41 3.58 -11.41
CA VAL A 221 -0.47 2.41 -11.23
C VAL A 221 0.12 1.17 -11.91
N ASP A 222 0.65 1.30 -13.12
CA ASP A 222 1.34 0.21 -13.81
C ASP A 222 2.62 -0.22 -13.08
N GLU A 223 3.35 0.74 -12.53
CA GLU A 223 4.51 0.43 -11.69
C GLU A 223 4.09 -0.27 -10.39
N LEU A 224 2.99 0.15 -9.76
CA LEU A 224 2.43 -0.55 -8.59
C LEU A 224 2.01 -1.99 -8.94
N LYS A 225 1.44 -2.23 -10.13
CA LYS A 225 1.15 -3.58 -10.65
C LYS A 225 2.42 -4.41 -10.82
N ARG A 226 3.49 -3.82 -11.35
CA ARG A 226 4.79 -4.49 -11.48
C ARG A 226 5.36 -4.87 -10.11
N LEU A 227 5.31 -3.95 -9.15
CA LEU A 227 5.76 -4.19 -7.78
C LEU A 227 4.91 -5.27 -7.07
N LEU A 228 3.59 -5.32 -7.31
CA LEU A 228 2.74 -6.38 -6.76
C LEU A 228 3.11 -7.77 -7.32
N ARG A 229 3.43 -7.86 -8.62
CA ARG A 229 3.95 -9.11 -9.19
C ARG A 229 5.29 -9.52 -8.57
N LEU A 230 6.20 -8.57 -8.33
CA LEU A 230 7.46 -8.85 -7.65
C LEU A 230 7.25 -9.25 -6.18
N HIS A 231 6.35 -8.58 -5.46
CA HIS A 231 5.98 -8.99 -4.10
C HIS A 231 5.54 -10.46 -4.07
N ARG A 232 4.71 -10.89 -5.03
CA ARG A 232 4.29 -12.30 -5.13
C ARG A 232 5.47 -13.26 -5.30
N VAL A 233 6.49 -12.89 -6.09
CA VAL A 233 7.72 -13.69 -6.25
C VAL A 233 8.42 -13.87 -4.91
N TYR A 234 8.72 -12.77 -4.21
CA TYR A 234 9.43 -12.84 -2.92
C TYR A 234 8.58 -13.48 -1.81
N TYR A 235 7.26 -13.32 -1.84
CA TYR A 235 6.36 -14.00 -0.93
C TYR A 235 6.40 -15.53 -1.13
N LEU A 236 6.42 -16.01 -2.38
CA LEU A 236 6.56 -17.44 -2.68
C LEU A 236 7.92 -17.98 -2.23
N ILE A 237 8.98 -17.19 -2.36
CA ILE A 237 10.33 -17.53 -1.87
C ILE A 237 10.33 -17.65 -0.33
N ASP A 238 9.81 -16.66 0.37
CA ASP A 238 9.74 -16.68 1.85
C ASP A 238 8.85 -17.86 2.34
N GLU A 239 7.74 -18.14 1.66
CA GLU A 239 6.88 -19.30 1.96
C GLU A 239 7.57 -20.64 1.68
N ALA A 240 8.45 -20.72 0.67
CA ALA A 240 9.22 -21.94 0.40
C ALA A 240 10.11 -22.32 1.59
N GLU A 241 10.79 -21.36 2.20
CA GLU A 241 11.58 -21.57 3.41
C GLU A 241 10.70 -22.04 4.59
N LEU A 242 9.50 -21.46 4.74
CA LEU A 242 8.56 -21.90 5.76
C LEU A 242 8.11 -23.36 5.53
N LYS A 243 7.77 -23.73 4.29
CA LYS A 243 7.39 -25.13 3.95
C LYS A 243 8.53 -26.11 4.18
N PHE A 244 9.76 -25.71 3.86
CA PHE A 244 10.94 -26.52 4.12
C PHE A 244 11.15 -26.74 5.61
N THR A 245 11.06 -25.69 6.43
CA THR A 245 11.19 -25.81 7.90
C THR A 245 10.06 -26.62 8.55
N GLN A 246 8.88 -26.67 7.90
CA GLN A 246 7.78 -27.56 8.25
C GLN A 246 7.98 -29.02 7.77
N GLY A 247 9.11 -29.33 7.14
CA GLY A 247 9.49 -30.69 6.74
C GLY A 247 9.04 -31.10 5.34
N SER A 248 8.52 -30.18 4.51
CA SER A 248 8.10 -30.49 3.14
C SER A 248 9.03 -29.85 2.11
N LEU A 249 9.99 -30.65 1.61
CA LEU A 249 10.89 -30.22 0.53
C LEU A 249 10.13 -30.03 -0.78
N GLU A 250 9.17 -30.91 -1.08
CA GLU A 250 8.40 -30.87 -2.33
C GLU A 250 7.58 -29.59 -2.42
N ALA A 251 6.90 -29.19 -1.33
CA ALA A 251 6.14 -27.95 -1.29
C ALA A 251 7.05 -26.72 -1.38
N ALA A 252 8.22 -26.76 -0.74
CA ALA A 252 9.21 -25.68 -0.84
C ALA A 252 9.69 -25.47 -2.28
N VAL A 253 10.09 -26.55 -2.95
CA VAL A 253 10.53 -26.51 -4.36
C VAL A 253 9.39 -26.03 -5.26
N SER A 254 8.15 -26.51 -5.05
CA SER A 254 6.99 -26.07 -5.82
C SER A 254 6.75 -24.55 -5.73
N ASN A 255 6.88 -23.97 -4.53
CA ASN A 255 6.74 -22.51 -4.35
C ASN A 255 7.82 -21.74 -5.13
N ILE A 256 9.08 -22.20 -5.10
CA ILE A 256 10.16 -21.56 -5.88
C ILE A 256 9.90 -21.70 -7.39
N GLU A 257 9.43 -22.85 -7.86
CA GLU A 257 9.06 -23.03 -9.27
C GLU A 257 7.94 -22.09 -9.70
N GLU A 258 6.94 -21.85 -8.84
CA GLU A 258 5.92 -20.83 -9.09
C GLU A 258 6.51 -19.41 -9.14
N ALA A 259 7.43 -19.09 -8.24
CA ALA A 259 8.12 -17.80 -8.25
C ALA A 259 8.88 -17.58 -9.57
N LEU A 260 9.58 -18.62 -10.05
CA LEU A 260 10.32 -18.60 -11.32
C LEU A 260 9.41 -18.56 -12.56
N LYS A 261 8.17 -19.07 -12.49
CA LYS A 261 7.19 -18.87 -13.58
C LYS A 261 6.82 -17.38 -13.73
N ILE A 262 6.75 -16.65 -12.62
CA ILE A 262 6.43 -15.21 -12.61
C ILE A 262 7.67 -14.38 -13.00
N HIS A 263 8.85 -14.73 -12.46
CA HIS A 263 10.11 -14.06 -12.76
C HIS A 263 11.23 -15.08 -13.06
N PRO A 264 11.39 -15.49 -14.35
CA PRO A 264 12.32 -16.56 -14.74
C PRO A 264 13.81 -16.29 -14.50
N ASN A 265 14.19 -15.02 -14.37
CA ASN A 265 15.56 -14.58 -14.13
C ASN A 265 15.70 -13.97 -12.72
N CYS A 266 15.05 -14.56 -11.72
CA CYS A 266 15.20 -14.17 -10.32
C CYS A 266 16.36 -14.96 -9.68
N ASP A 267 17.50 -14.30 -9.48
CA ASP A 267 18.68 -14.90 -8.86
C ASP A 267 18.44 -15.27 -7.38
N ASP A 268 17.66 -14.47 -6.65
CA ASP A 268 17.27 -14.79 -5.26
C ASP A 268 16.49 -16.10 -5.17
N ALA A 269 15.55 -16.37 -6.09
CA ALA A 269 14.80 -17.63 -6.12
C ALA A 269 15.72 -18.85 -6.30
N TYR A 270 16.75 -18.75 -7.17
CA TYR A 270 17.73 -19.81 -7.35
C TYR A 270 18.70 -19.93 -6.17
N LEU A 271 19.05 -18.82 -5.52
CA LEU A 271 19.84 -18.82 -4.29
C LEU A 271 19.11 -19.58 -3.18
N ASP A 272 17.83 -19.27 -2.94
CA ASP A 272 17.03 -19.94 -1.92
C ASP A 272 16.76 -21.41 -2.25
N LEU A 273 16.53 -21.75 -3.53
CA LEU A 273 16.46 -23.15 -3.96
C LEU A 273 17.74 -23.92 -3.65
N GLY A 274 18.89 -23.29 -3.92
CA GLY A 274 20.19 -23.87 -3.60
C GLY A 274 20.37 -24.09 -2.09
N LEU A 275 19.97 -23.13 -1.26
CA LEU A 275 20.00 -23.23 0.21
C LEU A 275 19.10 -24.36 0.72
N ILE A 276 17.87 -24.47 0.19
CA ILE A 276 16.90 -25.52 0.52
C ILE A 276 17.49 -26.89 0.17
N TYR A 277 18.02 -27.08 -1.04
CA TYR A 277 18.64 -28.34 -1.44
C TYR A 277 19.88 -28.68 -0.62
N LEU A 278 20.69 -27.68 -0.30
CA LEU A 278 21.88 -27.88 0.52
C LEU A 278 21.50 -28.43 1.89
N ARG A 279 20.49 -27.83 2.55
CA ARG A 279 19.95 -28.28 3.85
C ARG A 279 19.26 -29.63 3.77
N ALA A 280 18.69 -29.98 2.61
CA ALA A 280 18.20 -31.31 2.31
C ALA A 280 19.30 -32.33 1.96
N GLN A 281 20.58 -31.97 2.06
CA GLN A 281 21.75 -32.78 1.67
C GLN A 281 21.77 -33.20 0.18
N LYS A 282 21.02 -32.51 -0.67
CA LYS A 282 21.01 -32.69 -2.14
C LYS A 282 22.07 -31.80 -2.79
N ILE A 283 23.34 -32.12 -2.52
CA ILE A 283 24.49 -31.26 -2.86
C ILE A 283 24.57 -30.93 -4.36
N GLU A 284 24.33 -31.90 -5.25
CA GLU A 284 24.42 -31.67 -6.69
C GLU A 284 23.31 -30.78 -7.23
N ASP A 285 22.10 -30.87 -6.67
CA ASP A 285 20.98 -30.01 -7.06
C ASP A 285 21.17 -28.59 -6.51
N ALA A 286 21.73 -28.47 -5.30
CA ALA A 286 22.15 -27.18 -4.74
C ALA A 286 23.17 -26.47 -5.65
N ILE A 287 24.19 -27.18 -6.13
CA ILE A 287 25.20 -26.63 -7.04
C ILE A 287 24.58 -26.18 -8.36
N LYS A 288 23.66 -26.95 -8.95
CA LYS A 288 22.95 -26.54 -10.18
C LYS A 288 22.17 -25.25 -9.95
N ALA A 289 21.43 -25.15 -8.85
CA ALA A 289 20.67 -23.95 -8.51
C ALA A 289 21.58 -22.73 -8.29
N PHE A 290 22.66 -22.89 -7.52
CA PHE A 290 23.63 -21.82 -7.29
C PHE A 290 24.34 -21.37 -8.57
N LYS A 291 24.70 -22.29 -9.48
CA LYS A 291 25.24 -21.93 -10.80
C LYS A 291 24.27 -21.06 -11.58
N ARG A 292 22.99 -21.44 -11.58
CA ARG A 292 21.96 -20.66 -12.25
C ARG A 292 21.80 -19.25 -11.66
N ALA A 293 21.85 -19.12 -10.33
CA ALA A 293 21.87 -17.82 -9.65
C ALA A 293 23.07 -16.97 -10.10
N VAL A 294 24.27 -17.55 -10.17
CA VAL A 294 25.52 -16.87 -10.59
C VAL A 294 25.50 -16.50 -12.07
N GLU A 295 24.92 -17.33 -12.94
CA GLU A 295 24.73 -17.00 -14.37
C GLU A 295 23.87 -15.73 -14.55
N ILE A 296 22.82 -15.58 -13.73
CA ILE A 296 21.91 -14.44 -13.77
C ILE A 296 22.57 -13.21 -13.14
N ASN A 297 23.17 -13.38 -11.96
CA ASN A 297 23.84 -12.33 -11.21
C ASN A 297 25.20 -12.81 -10.68
N PRO A 298 26.31 -12.56 -11.40
CA PRO A 298 27.63 -13.02 -11.00
C PRO A 298 28.09 -12.52 -9.61
N LYS A 299 27.50 -11.43 -9.08
CA LYS A 299 27.85 -10.91 -7.75
C LYS A 299 27.33 -11.78 -6.61
N ILE A 300 26.33 -12.63 -6.87
CA ILE A 300 25.72 -13.49 -5.84
C ILE A 300 26.69 -14.55 -5.30
N ILE A 301 27.77 -14.86 -6.04
CA ILE A 301 28.85 -15.74 -5.57
C ILE A 301 29.46 -15.26 -4.24
N ALA A 302 29.45 -13.94 -3.98
CA ALA A 302 29.94 -13.36 -2.74
C ALA A 302 29.08 -13.76 -1.52
N VAL A 303 27.78 -14.00 -1.73
CA VAL A 303 26.85 -14.52 -0.71
C VAL A 303 27.08 -16.02 -0.54
N ILE A 304 27.14 -16.78 -1.64
CA ILE A 304 27.28 -18.24 -1.61
C ILE A 304 28.56 -18.68 -0.86
N ARG A 305 29.67 -17.96 -1.06
CA ARG A 305 30.95 -18.16 -0.35
C ARG A 305 30.85 -18.04 1.17
N GLN A 306 29.82 -17.37 1.69
CA GLN A 306 29.61 -17.16 3.12
C GLN A 306 28.67 -18.19 3.74
N ILE A 307 27.92 -18.96 2.94
CA ILE A 307 26.99 -19.99 3.43
C ILE A 307 27.63 -20.95 4.43
N PRO A 308 28.87 -21.48 4.20
CA PRO A 308 29.49 -22.39 5.16
C PRO A 308 29.68 -21.79 6.55
N LYS A 309 29.85 -20.45 6.64
CA LYS A 309 30.01 -19.74 7.92
C LYS A 309 28.73 -19.71 8.75
N LEU A 310 27.57 -19.92 8.13
CA LEU A 310 26.29 -19.94 8.83
C LEU A 310 26.13 -21.20 9.70
N GLY A 311 26.95 -22.23 9.48
CA GLY A 311 26.89 -23.49 10.26
C GLY A 311 25.59 -24.28 10.07
N LEU A 312 24.74 -23.89 9.11
CA LEU A 312 23.45 -24.52 8.83
C LEU A 312 23.60 -25.89 8.15
N VAL A 313 24.75 -26.13 7.51
CA VAL A 313 25.04 -27.34 6.73
C VAL A 313 26.55 -27.53 6.62
N SER A 314 27.01 -28.79 6.75
CA SER A 314 28.40 -29.16 6.49
C SER A 314 28.62 -29.34 4.99
N VAL A 315 29.55 -28.60 4.41
CA VAL A 315 29.96 -28.73 3.01
C VAL A 315 31.44 -29.07 2.92
N ARG A 316 31.82 -29.75 1.84
CA ARG A 316 33.22 -30.00 1.52
C ARG A 316 33.95 -28.68 1.24
N GLU A 317 35.26 -28.65 1.48
CA GLU A 317 36.09 -27.47 1.24
C GLU A 317 36.05 -27.01 -0.22
N ASP A 318 35.92 -27.95 -1.16
CA ASP A 318 35.84 -27.69 -2.61
C ASP A 318 34.46 -27.18 -3.07
N PHE A 319 33.46 -27.07 -2.19
CA PHE A 319 32.08 -26.77 -2.56
C PHE A 319 31.95 -25.47 -3.37
N VAL A 320 32.67 -24.43 -2.96
CA VAL A 320 32.69 -23.13 -3.64
C VAL A 320 33.40 -23.22 -4.99
N ASP A 321 34.46 -24.01 -5.11
CA ASP A 321 35.24 -24.15 -6.34
C ASP A 321 34.47 -24.84 -7.47
N ARG A 322 33.36 -25.49 -7.11
CA ARG A 322 32.46 -26.19 -8.03
C ARG A 322 31.41 -25.27 -8.67
N LEU A 323 31.31 -24.01 -8.26
CA LEU A 323 30.34 -23.01 -8.71
C LEU A 323 30.92 -22.16 -9.85
#